data_AF-X1AYR7-F1
#
_entry.id   AF-X1AYR7-F1
#
_cell.length_a   1.000
_cell.length_b   1.000
_cell.length_c   1.000
_cell.angle_alpha   90.00
_cell.angle_beta   90.00
_cell.angle_gamma   90.00
#
_symmetry.space_group_name_H-M   'P 1'
#
loop_
_entity.id
_entity.type
_entity.pdbx_description
1 polymer ?
#
loop_
_entity_poly.entity_id
_entity_poly.type
_entity_poly.pdbx_seq_one_letter_code
_entity_poly.pdbx_strand_id
1 'polypeptide(L)'
;MNSGLIGDWEPNYPKTKYPPDDCINLALNDVPLGVTPGQAGNWVYSNDGPNLLSGIIAKVTGKSTEEFAKEYLFTPLGIADEETFWPHDSKGINYGAYIFHCSPKVQAKLGILCLNNGSWDGKQIVDKDYIRDATTVKLSMSKGEKLKITMKNPNSISLNTEVRFKFYLRNAILYSFSM
;
A
#
# COMPACT_ATOMS: atom_id res chain seq x y z
N MET A 1 3.47 7.40 2.21
CA MET A 1 2.20 8.10 1.92
C MET A 1 2.35 9.52 2.43
N ASN A 2 2.37 10.49 1.51
CA ASN A 2 2.62 11.92 1.79
C ASN A 2 1.48 12.80 1.27
N SER A 3 0.29 12.25 1.06
CA SER A 3 -0.90 13.00 0.64
C SER A 3 -1.46 13.90 1.75
N GLY A 4 -1.02 13.71 2.99
CA GLY A 4 -1.56 14.41 4.16
C GLY A 4 -2.83 13.78 4.74
N LEU A 5 -3.46 12.85 4.04
CA LEU A 5 -4.62 12.09 4.53
C LEU A 5 -4.24 11.26 5.75
N ILE A 6 -5.14 11.26 6.74
CA ILE A 6 -4.98 10.51 7.99
C ILE A 6 -5.51 9.08 7.86
N GLY A 7 -5.10 8.21 8.78
CA GLY A 7 -5.61 6.84 8.89
C GLY A 7 -6.92 6.77 9.68
N ASP A 8 -7.67 5.67 9.49
CA ASP A 8 -8.97 5.43 10.13
C ASP A 8 -8.90 5.21 11.65
N TRP A 9 -7.70 5.00 12.19
CA TRP A 9 -7.42 4.94 13.62
C TRP A 9 -7.17 6.31 14.27
N GLU A 10 -7.02 7.38 13.49
CA GLU A 10 -6.72 8.70 14.03
C GLU A 10 -7.96 9.31 14.71
N PRO A 11 -7.83 10.01 15.84
CA PRO A 11 -8.98 10.55 16.58
C PRO A 11 -9.90 11.48 15.77
N ASN A 12 -9.33 12.16 14.78
CA ASN A 12 -10.03 13.11 13.91
C ASN A 12 -10.57 12.45 12.63
N TYR A 13 -10.43 11.13 12.47
CA TYR A 13 -11.00 10.44 11.32
C TYR A 13 -12.54 10.42 11.42
N PRO A 14 -13.27 10.66 10.32
CA PRO A 14 -14.73 10.60 10.32
C PRO A 14 -15.25 9.25 10.81
N LYS A 15 -16.21 9.26 11.74
CA LYS A 15 -16.88 8.03 12.17
C LYS A 15 -17.89 7.62 11.11
N THR A 16 -17.53 6.68 10.27
CA THR A 16 -18.37 6.21 9.15
C THR A 16 -18.56 4.70 9.20
N LYS A 17 -19.46 4.21 8.34
CA LYS A 17 -19.59 2.79 8.07
C LYS A 17 -18.30 2.27 7.42
N TYR A 18 -17.86 1.09 7.83
CA TYR A 18 -16.73 0.41 7.22
C TYR A 18 -17.16 -0.94 6.61
N PRO A 19 -16.89 -1.20 5.32
CA PRO A 19 -16.33 -0.28 4.34
C PRO A 19 -17.34 0.83 3.95
N PRO A 20 -16.86 2.01 3.50
CA PRO A 20 -17.71 3.16 3.19
C PRO A 20 -18.49 2.95 1.89
N ASP A 21 -19.72 3.47 1.83
CA ASP A 21 -20.57 3.33 0.64
C ASP A 21 -20.10 4.20 -0.54
N ASP A 22 -19.30 5.24 -0.30
CA ASP A 22 -18.68 6.10 -1.30
C ASP A 22 -17.28 6.50 -0.82
N CYS A 23 -16.28 5.71 -1.21
CA CYS A 23 -14.92 5.88 -0.70
C CYS A 23 -14.24 7.16 -1.23
N ILE A 24 -14.68 7.65 -2.39
CA ILE A 24 -14.12 8.85 -3.02
C ILE A 24 -14.63 10.12 -2.35
N ASN A 25 -15.94 10.23 -2.10
CA ASN A 25 -16.48 11.38 -1.39
C ASN A 25 -15.98 11.45 0.06
N LEU A 26 -15.87 10.31 0.74
CA LEU A 26 -15.24 10.24 2.07
C LEU A 26 -13.83 10.86 2.04
N ALA A 27 -12.98 10.37 1.12
CA ALA A 27 -11.59 10.79 1.03
C ALA A 27 -11.41 12.26 0.66
N LEU A 28 -12.28 12.82 -0.19
CA LEU A 28 -12.15 14.20 -0.68
C LEU A 28 -12.80 15.25 0.23
N ASN A 29 -13.94 14.93 0.85
CA ASN A 29 -14.77 15.92 1.53
C ASN A 29 -14.71 15.80 3.06
N ASP A 30 -14.56 14.58 3.57
CA ASP A 30 -14.78 14.30 4.99
C ASP A 30 -13.46 14.03 5.72
N VAL A 31 -12.50 13.35 5.09
CA VAL A 31 -11.20 13.03 5.71
C VAL A 31 -10.31 14.28 5.75
N PRO A 32 -9.95 14.80 6.94
CA PRO A 32 -9.11 15.98 7.04
C PRO A 32 -7.65 15.65 6.70
N LEU A 33 -6.89 16.69 6.35
CA LEU A 33 -5.44 16.59 6.25
C LEU A 33 -4.80 16.71 7.64
N GLY A 34 -4.00 15.72 8.02
CA GLY A 34 -3.22 15.74 9.26
C GLY A 34 -1.88 16.48 9.13
N VAL A 35 -1.35 16.57 7.91
CA VAL A 35 -0.13 17.31 7.57
C VAL A 35 -0.26 17.94 6.18
N THR A 36 0.61 18.90 5.86
CA THR A 36 0.64 19.49 4.52
C THR A 36 1.05 18.43 3.49
N PRO A 37 0.30 18.24 2.38
CA PRO A 37 0.66 17.29 1.33
C PRO A 37 2.07 17.56 0.79
N GLY A 38 2.89 16.51 0.66
CA GLY A 38 4.25 16.60 0.16
C GLY A 38 5.28 17.21 1.13
N GLN A 39 4.89 17.58 2.36
CA GLN A 39 5.82 18.13 3.34
C GLN A 39 6.97 17.15 3.62
N ALA A 40 8.21 17.62 3.44
CA ALA A 40 9.40 16.81 3.61
C ALA A 40 9.48 16.24 5.03
N GLY A 41 9.86 14.95 5.13
CA GLY A 41 9.98 14.23 6.40
C GLY A 41 8.68 13.62 6.92
N ASN A 42 7.52 13.95 6.36
CA ASN A 42 6.24 13.43 6.83
C ASN A 42 5.78 12.19 6.05
N TRP A 43 5.35 11.17 6.79
CA TRP A 43 4.71 9.98 6.26
C TRP A 43 3.54 9.61 7.18
N VAL A 44 2.35 9.41 6.61
CA VAL A 44 1.15 8.99 7.33
C VAL A 44 0.45 7.91 6.52
N TYR A 45 0.25 6.73 7.10
CA TYR A 45 -0.51 5.68 6.44
C TYR A 45 -1.98 6.07 6.38
N SER A 46 -2.62 5.90 5.22
CA SER A 46 -4.03 6.16 5.01
C SER A 46 -4.59 5.21 3.95
N ASN A 47 -5.78 4.67 4.22
CA ASN A 47 -6.53 3.86 3.27
C ASN A 47 -7.13 4.72 2.14
N ASP A 48 -7.34 6.00 2.38
CA ASP A 48 -8.02 6.90 1.44
C ASP A 48 -7.15 7.23 0.23
N GLY A 49 -5.83 7.26 0.39
CA GLY A 49 -4.90 7.47 -0.73
C GLY A 49 -5.05 6.41 -1.84
N PRO A 50 -4.90 5.10 -1.53
CA PRO A 50 -5.15 4.04 -2.51
C PRO A 50 -6.60 3.98 -3.03
N ASN A 51 -7.61 4.32 -2.21
CA ASN A 51 -8.99 4.43 -2.69
C ASN A 51 -9.14 5.54 -3.75
N LEU A 52 -8.55 6.71 -3.52
CA LEU A 52 -8.49 7.78 -4.53
C LEU A 52 -7.79 7.33 -5.81
N LEU A 53 -6.71 6.52 -5.70
CA LEU A 53 -6.04 5.97 -6.88
C LEU A 53 -6.98 5.06 -7.69
N SER A 54 -7.78 4.23 -7.03
CA SER A 54 -8.82 3.43 -7.69
C SER A 54 -9.85 4.32 -8.40
N GLY A 55 -10.33 5.37 -7.75
CA GLY A 55 -11.22 6.37 -8.37
C GLY A 55 -10.61 7.08 -9.57
N ILE A 56 -9.31 7.40 -9.53
CA ILE A 56 -8.59 8.01 -10.65
C ILE A 56 -8.53 7.04 -11.83
N ILE A 57 -8.17 5.77 -11.61
CA ILE A 57 -8.16 4.74 -12.66
C ILE A 57 -9.53 4.67 -13.31
N ALA A 58 -10.60 4.59 -12.51
CA ALA A 58 -11.96 4.53 -13.03
C ALA A 58 -12.33 5.77 -13.84
N LYS A 59 -12.00 6.96 -13.33
CA LYS A 59 -12.28 8.24 -13.97
C LYS A 59 -11.58 8.38 -15.33
N VAL A 60 -10.29 8.02 -15.41
CA VAL A 60 -9.47 8.29 -16.61
C VAL A 60 -9.57 7.20 -17.67
N THR A 61 -9.89 5.96 -17.27
CA THR A 61 -9.97 4.82 -18.20
C THR A 61 -11.41 4.48 -18.60
N GLY A 62 -12.40 4.90 -17.80
CA GLY A 62 -13.79 4.47 -17.96
C GLY A 62 -14.05 3.01 -17.55
N LYS A 63 -13.07 2.33 -16.96
CA LYS A 63 -13.15 0.94 -16.50
C LYS A 63 -13.07 0.89 -14.98
N SER A 64 -13.72 -0.06 -14.33
CA SER A 64 -13.41 -0.34 -12.92
C SER A 64 -11.93 -0.72 -12.75
N THR A 65 -11.39 -0.54 -11.55
CA THR A 65 -10.00 -0.92 -11.25
C THR A 65 -9.78 -2.41 -11.47
N GLU A 66 -10.78 -3.24 -11.16
CA GLU A 66 -10.72 -4.68 -11.44
C GLU A 66 -10.66 -4.97 -12.95
N GLU A 67 -11.51 -4.35 -13.78
CA GLU A 67 -11.46 -4.53 -15.24
C GLU A 67 -10.12 -4.05 -15.83
N PHE A 68 -9.62 -2.92 -15.35
CA PHE A 68 -8.31 -2.40 -15.75
C PHE A 68 -7.19 -3.38 -15.37
N ALA A 69 -7.20 -3.89 -14.13
CA ALA A 69 -6.23 -4.87 -13.68
C ALA A 69 -6.36 -6.20 -14.45
N LYS A 70 -7.57 -6.64 -14.78
CA LYS A 70 -7.81 -7.83 -15.62
C LYS A 70 -7.10 -7.71 -16.95
N GLU A 71 -7.34 -6.62 -17.67
CA GLU A 71 -6.78 -6.41 -19.01
C GLU A 71 -5.26 -6.29 -19.03
N TYR A 72 -4.71 -5.46 -18.15
CA TYR A 72 -3.29 -5.08 -18.23
C TYR A 72 -2.36 -5.88 -17.32
N LEU A 73 -2.89 -6.61 -16.33
CA LEU A 73 -2.10 -7.32 -15.35
C LEU A 73 -2.52 -8.79 -15.19
N PHE A 74 -3.78 -9.09 -14.85
CA PHE A 74 -4.18 -10.45 -14.50
C PHE A 74 -4.22 -11.38 -15.72
N THR A 75 -4.85 -10.99 -16.82
CA THR A 75 -4.88 -11.79 -18.05
C THR A 75 -3.46 -12.04 -18.60
N PRO A 76 -2.56 -11.05 -18.71
CA PRO A 76 -1.17 -11.30 -19.10
C PRO A 76 -0.38 -12.24 -18.18
N LEU A 77 -0.76 -12.32 -16.89
CA LEU A 77 -0.17 -13.26 -15.91
C LEU A 77 -0.89 -14.62 -15.89
N GLY A 78 -1.87 -14.83 -16.77
CA GLY A 78 -2.71 -16.03 -16.80
C GLY A 78 -3.45 -16.27 -15.48
N ILE A 79 -3.88 -15.19 -14.82
CA ILE A 79 -4.75 -15.23 -13.64
C ILE A 79 -6.19 -15.28 -14.14
N ALA A 80 -6.94 -16.30 -13.72
CA ALA A 80 -8.33 -16.47 -14.10
C ALA A 80 -9.26 -15.65 -13.20
N ASP A 81 -10.47 -15.35 -13.69
CA ASP A 81 -11.43 -14.50 -13.00
C ASP A 81 -11.84 -15.09 -11.63
N GLU A 82 -11.96 -16.41 -11.54
CA GLU A 82 -12.29 -17.11 -10.29
C GLU A 82 -11.16 -17.09 -9.24
N GLU A 83 -9.94 -16.70 -9.61
CA GLU A 83 -8.81 -16.62 -8.68
C GLU A 83 -8.77 -15.28 -7.93
N THR A 84 -9.63 -14.32 -8.30
CA THR A 84 -9.68 -12.96 -7.74
C THR A 84 -11.11 -12.52 -7.48
N PHE A 85 -11.31 -11.73 -6.43
CA PHE A 85 -12.56 -11.02 -6.20
C PHE A 85 -12.23 -9.67 -5.58
N TRP A 86 -12.59 -8.59 -6.28
CA TRP A 86 -12.31 -7.23 -5.82
C TRP A 86 -13.61 -6.47 -5.51
N PRO A 87 -14.04 -6.41 -4.24
CA PRO A 87 -15.23 -5.67 -3.85
C PRO A 87 -15.15 -4.18 -4.23
N HIS A 88 -16.32 -3.59 -4.46
CA HIS A 88 -16.49 -2.16 -4.74
C HIS A 88 -17.53 -1.53 -3.83
N ASP A 89 -17.50 -0.20 -3.76
CA ASP A 89 -18.48 0.59 -3.03
C ASP A 89 -19.82 0.73 -3.79
N SER A 90 -20.78 1.47 -3.23
CA SER A 90 -22.09 1.66 -3.86
C SER A 90 -22.04 2.46 -5.16
N LYS A 91 -20.89 3.08 -5.48
CA LYS A 91 -20.64 3.84 -6.71
C LYS A 91 -19.90 3.02 -7.76
N GLY A 92 -19.58 1.76 -7.48
CA GLY A 92 -18.84 0.88 -8.39
C GLY A 92 -17.33 1.09 -8.35
N ILE A 93 -16.80 1.80 -7.36
CA ILE A 93 -15.35 1.99 -7.20
C ILE A 93 -14.78 0.85 -6.35
N ASN A 94 -13.88 0.04 -6.91
CA ASN A 94 -13.20 -0.99 -6.13
C ASN A 94 -12.41 -0.36 -4.97
N TYR A 95 -12.43 -0.98 -3.79
CA TYR A 95 -11.64 -0.48 -2.66
C TYR A 95 -10.16 -0.72 -2.92
N GLY A 96 -9.40 0.35 -3.14
CA GLY A 96 -7.99 0.27 -3.54
C GLY A 96 -7.03 -0.08 -2.40
N ALA A 97 -7.43 0.12 -1.15
CA ALA A 97 -6.57 -0.09 0.02
C ALA A 97 -6.67 -1.47 0.66
N TYR A 98 -7.80 -2.16 0.50
CA TYR A 98 -8.11 -3.37 1.26
C TYR A 98 -9.11 -4.27 0.53
N ILE A 99 -9.41 -5.42 1.15
CA ILE A 99 -10.41 -6.42 0.74
C ILE A 99 -10.31 -6.95 -0.70
N PHE A 100 -9.17 -6.77 -1.36
CA PHE A 100 -8.85 -7.56 -2.54
C PHE A 100 -8.62 -9.02 -2.12
N HIS A 101 -9.52 -9.90 -2.55
CA HIS A 101 -9.41 -11.33 -2.30
C HIS A 101 -8.75 -12.00 -3.49
N CYS A 102 -7.75 -12.84 -3.21
CA CYS A 102 -7.12 -13.65 -4.23
C CYS A 102 -6.50 -14.91 -3.64
N SER A 103 -6.25 -15.90 -4.50
CA SER A 103 -5.52 -17.10 -4.07
C SER A 103 -4.06 -16.79 -3.71
N PRO A 104 -3.41 -17.58 -2.83
CA PRO A 104 -1.97 -17.43 -2.57
C PRO A 104 -1.11 -17.53 -3.83
N LYS A 105 -1.58 -18.27 -4.85
CA LYS A 105 -0.93 -18.40 -6.15
C LYS A 105 -0.92 -17.06 -6.90
N VAL A 106 -2.02 -16.31 -6.87
CA VAL A 106 -2.08 -14.96 -7.44
C VAL A 106 -1.08 -14.03 -6.75
N GLN A 107 -1.02 -14.05 -5.41
CA GLN A 107 -0.03 -13.25 -4.67
C GLN A 107 1.41 -13.62 -5.04
N ALA A 108 1.70 -14.93 -5.18
CA ALA A 108 3.02 -15.39 -5.60
C ALA A 108 3.37 -14.92 -7.02
N LYS A 109 2.42 -14.95 -7.97
CA LYS A 109 2.62 -14.42 -9.33
C LYS A 109 2.98 -12.93 -9.32
N LEU A 110 2.24 -12.13 -8.54
CA LEU A 110 2.53 -10.69 -8.39
C LEU A 110 3.91 -10.44 -7.76
N GLY A 111 4.29 -11.22 -6.75
CA GLY A 111 5.62 -11.15 -6.14
C GLY A 111 6.74 -11.50 -7.13
N ILE A 112 6.57 -12.58 -7.90
CA ILE A 112 7.53 -13.00 -8.94
C ILE A 112 7.64 -11.94 -10.04
N LEU A 113 6.52 -11.32 -10.45
CA LEU A 113 6.54 -10.23 -11.40
C LEU A 113 7.44 -9.09 -10.93
N CYS A 114 7.32 -8.68 -9.65
CA CYS A 114 8.19 -7.67 -9.06
C CYS A 114 9.67 -8.12 -9.02
N LEU A 115 9.95 -9.35 -8.60
CA LEU A 115 11.31 -9.91 -8.58
C LEU A 115 11.96 -9.96 -9.98
N ASN A 116 11.13 -10.17 -11.01
CA ASN A 116 11.55 -10.21 -12.41
C ASN A 116 11.50 -8.83 -13.09
N ASN A 117 11.50 -7.74 -12.31
CA ASN A 117 11.45 -6.37 -12.82
C ASN A 117 10.31 -6.11 -13.83
N GLY A 118 9.13 -6.65 -13.54
CA GLY A 118 7.93 -6.47 -14.35
C GLY A 118 7.83 -7.39 -15.57
N SER A 119 8.75 -8.35 -15.74
CA SER A 119 8.71 -9.33 -16.82
C SER A 119 8.02 -10.63 -16.40
N TRP A 120 7.15 -11.16 -17.27
CA TRP A 120 6.46 -12.43 -17.12
C TRP A 120 6.54 -13.22 -18.42
N ASP A 121 7.05 -14.45 -18.38
CA ASP A 121 7.23 -15.34 -19.54
C ASP A 121 7.86 -14.65 -20.77
N GLY A 122 8.87 -13.80 -20.54
CA GLY A 122 9.60 -13.08 -21.58
C GLY A 122 8.91 -11.82 -22.09
N LYS A 123 7.71 -11.48 -21.62
CA LYS A 123 6.99 -10.25 -21.94
C LYS A 123 7.11 -9.22 -20.82
N GLN A 124 7.40 -7.97 -21.16
CA GLN A 124 7.36 -6.86 -20.21
C GLN A 124 5.90 -6.46 -19.94
N ILE A 125 5.44 -6.67 -18.71
CA ILE A 125 4.06 -6.35 -18.29
C ILE A 125 4.02 -4.99 -17.57
N VAL A 126 4.93 -4.77 -16.64
CA VAL A 126 5.09 -3.49 -15.92
C VAL A 126 6.44 -2.92 -16.27
N ASP A 127 6.55 -1.62 -16.53
CA ASP A 127 7.82 -1.01 -16.91
C ASP A 127 8.96 -1.32 -15.90
N LYS A 128 10.13 -1.69 -16.43
CA LYS A 128 11.27 -2.12 -15.61
C LYS A 128 11.81 -0.98 -14.76
N ASP A 129 11.91 0.21 -15.33
CA ASP A 129 12.40 1.38 -14.62
C ASP A 129 11.41 1.81 -13.53
N TYR A 130 10.11 1.68 -13.79
CA TYR A 130 9.07 1.85 -12.78
C TYR A 130 9.20 0.85 -11.62
N ILE A 131 9.37 -0.46 -11.88
CA ILE A 131 9.53 -1.44 -10.78
C ILE A 131 10.77 -1.13 -9.94
N ARG A 132 11.89 -0.77 -10.58
CA ARG A 132 13.09 -0.33 -9.87
C ARG A 132 12.81 0.91 -9.05
N ASP A 133 12.15 1.92 -9.63
CA ASP A 133 11.86 3.17 -8.95
C ASP A 133 10.89 2.98 -7.77
N ALA A 134 9.81 2.22 -7.96
CA ALA A 134 8.79 1.92 -6.96
C ALA A 134 9.33 1.16 -5.74
N THR A 135 10.45 0.46 -5.90
CA THR A 135 11.12 -0.30 -4.82
C THR A 135 12.27 0.48 -4.16
N THR A 136 12.51 1.73 -4.56
CA THR A 136 13.44 2.63 -3.87
C THR A 136 12.79 3.35 -2.68
N VAL A 137 13.62 3.79 -1.74
CA VAL A 137 13.17 4.62 -0.62
C VAL A 137 12.72 5.98 -1.14
N LYS A 138 11.42 6.29 -1.01
CA LYS A 138 10.85 7.59 -1.40
C LYS A 138 10.97 8.67 -0.33
N LEU A 139 11.01 8.26 0.92
CA LEU A 139 11.07 9.15 2.07
C LEU A 139 12.03 8.53 3.09
N SER A 140 13.06 9.29 3.45
CA SER A 140 13.94 8.96 4.56
C SER A 140 13.39 9.65 5.81
N MET A 141 12.90 8.88 6.77
CA MET A 141 12.55 9.42 8.08
C MET A 141 13.83 9.81 8.82
N SER A 142 13.76 10.86 9.64
CA SER A 142 14.91 11.30 10.42
C SER A 142 15.34 10.20 11.40
N LYS A 143 16.65 9.99 11.57
CA LYS A 143 17.21 8.95 12.44
C LYS A 143 16.93 9.33 13.92
N GLY A 144 15.80 8.88 14.45
CA GLY A 144 15.38 9.19 15.83
C GLY A 144 13.88 8.97 16.09
N GLU A 145 13.07 8.92 15.03
CA GLU A 145 11.64 8.64 15.16
C GLU A 145 11.43 7.13 15.31
N LYS A 146 11.35 6.67 16.55
CA LYS A 146 11.00 5.29 16.87
C LYS A 146 9.57 5.04 16.38
N LEU A 147 9.39 4.04 15.51
CA LEU A 147 8.09 3.40 15.27
C LEU A 147 7.50 2.99 16.62
N LYS A 148 6.50 3.74 17.10
CA LYS A 148 5.84 3.49 18.37
C LYS A 148 4.76 2.43 18.15
N ILE A 149 5.18 1.17 18.01
CA ILE A 149 4.24 0.04 17.95
C ILE A 149 3.62 -0.10 19.34
N THR A 150 2.40 0.39 19.52
CA THR A 150 1.66 0.22 20.77
C THR A 150 0.74 -0.98 20.61
N MET A 151 1.14 -2.15 21.11
CA MET A 151 0.21 -3.26 21.27
C MET A 151 -0.65 -2.99 22.51
N LYS A 152 -1.93 -2.65 22.31
CA LYS A 152 -2.90 -2.58 23.42
C LYS A 152 -3.46 -3.98 23.66
N ASN A 153 -2.94 -4.69 24.65
CA ASN A 153 -3.63 -5.82 25.26
C ASN A 153 -4.55 -5.29 26.37
N PRO A 154 -5.88 -5.47 26.29
CA PRO A 154 -6.80 -4.94 27.30
C PRO A 154 -6.64 -5.53 28.71
N ASN A 155 -5.81 -6.58 28.91
CA ASN A 155 -5.75 -7.31 30.19
C ASN A 155 -4.34 -7.61 30.75
N SER A 156 -3.27 -6.89 30.41
CA SER A 156 -1.97 -7.16 31.08
C SER A 156 -1.03 -5.98 31.26
N ILE A 157 -0.46 -5.92 32.46
CA ILE A 157 0.64 -5.08 32.97
C ILE A 157 1.62 -4.66 31.87
N SER A 158 1.89 -3.36 31.80
CA SER A 158 2.89 -2.75 30.91
C SER A 158 4.29 -3.27 31.21
N LEU A 159 4.78 -4.19 30.38
CA LEU A 159 6.20 -4.57 30.32
C LEU A 159 6.89 -3.68 29.27
N ASN A 160 7.78 -2.80 29.74
CA ASN A 160 8.70 -2.07 28.88
C ASN A 160 9.80 -3.02 28.38
N THR A 161 9.48 -3.86 27.39
CA THR A 161 10.48 -4.67 26.71
C THR A 161 10.92 -3.96 25.43
N GLU A 162 12.17 -3.51 25.40
CA GLU A 162 12.78 -2.90 24.22
C GLU A 162 13.09 -4.03 23.20
N VAL A 163 12.17 -4.31 22.27
CA VAL A 163 12.43 -5.26 21.18
C VAL A 163 13.29 -4.57 20.12
N ARG A 164 14.60 -4.85 20.14
CA ARG A 164 15.54 -4.40 19.10
C ARG A 164 15.45 -5.32 17.89
N PHE A 165 14.78 -4.88 16.83
CA PHE A 165 14.88 -5.52 15.53
C PHE A 165 16.26 -5.24 14.91
N LYS A 166 17.15 -6.24 14.89
CA LYS A 166 18.34 -6.23 14.03
C LYS A 166 17.90 -6.56 12.60
N PHE A 167 17.79 -5.56 11.75
CA PHE A 167 17.70 -5.76 10.31
C PHE A 167 19.07 -6.16 9.79
N TYR A 168 19.23 -7.43 9.38
CA TYR A 168 20.39 -7.87 8.60
C TYR A 168 20.18 -7.42 7.15
N LEU A 169 20.70 -6.24 6.81
CA LEU A 169 20.92 -5.88 5.41
C LEU A 169 22.14 -6.65 4.91
N ARG A 170 21.92 -7.72 4.12
CA ARG A 170 22.95 -8.32 3.27
C ARG A 170 23.35 -7.29 2.21
N ASN A 171 24.39 -6.51 2.50
CA ASN A 171 25.38 -5.95 1.56
C ASN A 171 26.25 -4.89 2.28
N ALA A 172 26.94 -5.29 3.35
CA ALA A 172 28.04 -4.50 3.89
C ALA A 172 29.36 -5.14 3.45
N ILE A 173 30.03 -4.45 2.53
CA ILE A 173 31.42 -4.68 2.13
C ILE A 173 32.28 -4.67 3.40
N LEU A 174 32.99 -5.77 3.64
CA LEU A 174 33.98 -5.92 4.71
C LEU A 174 35.11 -4.90 4.49
N TYR A 175 35.28 -3.96 5.40
CA TYR A 175 36.59 -3.38 5.69
C TYR A 175 37.03 -3.88 7.07
N SER A 176 38.05 -4.73 7.07
CA SER A 176 38.81 -5.11 8.25
C SER A 176 39.62 -3.92 8.74
N PHE A 177 39.62 -3.68 10.06
CA PHE A 177 40.75 -3.03 10.71
C PHE A 177 41.10 -3.81 11.97
N SER A 178 42.34 -4.30 12.00
CA SER A 178 43.04 -4.74 13.19
C SER A 178 43.67 -3.55 13.89
N MET A 179 43.52 -3.49 15.21
CA MET A 179 44.63 -3.41 16.17
C MET A 179 44.11 -3.79 17.55
#